data_AF-A0A3P7IV32-F1
#
_entry.id   AF-A0A3P7IV32-F1
#
_cell.length_a   1.000
_cell.length_b   1.000
_cell.length_c   1.000
_cell.angle_alpha   90.00
_cell.angle_beta   90.00
_cell.angle_gamma   90.00
#
_symmetry.space_group_name_H-M   'P 1'
#
loop_
_entity.id
_entity.type
_entity.pdbx_description
1 polymer ?
#
loop_
_entity_poly.entity_id
_entity_poly.type
_entity_poly.pdbx_seq_one_letter_code
_entity_poly.pdbx_strand_id
1 'polypeptide(L)'
;MWPERLQMDQEILLDAGAQLHRLKMFPYFDIAHYILMICEVRDDLATSAGLFSRKHPLSCWLSSMLMCFADSFLANFLLGEPVIAPFKRHDDIVLATIVWYLVFYAPFDGIYKLSKVLPIKCVLSVMKEVKRAHKVTHGVSHAAKLYPSSYIVQILVGTAKGAGSGILKTVEQLIRGVWLPNHNEALRPSFATKACLVASIVLSLEKNSVYITAPHDIVYLVRIS
;
A
#
# COMPACT_ATOMS: atom_id res chain seq x y z
N MET A 1 30.17 -24.44 15.02
CA MET A 1 30.53 -23.15 15.66
C MET A 1 30.36 -22.09 14.59
N TRP A 2 29.26 -21.33 14.63
CA TRP A 2 29.01 -20.27 13.64
C TRP A 2 30.01 -19.13 13.89
N PRO A 3 30.62 -18.51 12.86
CA PRO A 3 31.58 -17.43 13.06
C PRO A 3 30.89 -16.24 13.74
N GLU A 4 31.53 -15.68 14.78
CA GLU A 4 31.00 -14.59 15.63
C GLU A 4 30.48 -13.36 14.84
N ARG A 5 31.03 -13.10 13.64
CA ARG A 5 30.52 -12.08 12.72
C ARG A 5 29.07 -12.32 12.28
N LEU A 6 28.71 -13.56 11.96
CA LEU A 6 27.34 -13.90 11.55
C LEU A 6 26.34 -13.74 12.70
N GLN A 7 26.79 -13.94 13.95
CA GLN A 7 25.93 -13.75 15.13
C GLN A 7 25.65 -12.27 15.39
N MET A 8 26.66 -11.41 15.27
CA MET A 8 26.48 -9.96 15.43
C MET A 8 25.61 -9.34 14.31
N ASP A 9 25.78 -9.81 13.06
CA ASP A 9 24.90 -9.42 11.95
C ASP A 9 23.44 -9.86 12.19
N GLN A 10 23.24 -11.04 12.79
CA GLN A 10 21.91 -11.56 13.12
C GLN A 10 21.23 -10.76 14.23
N GLU A 11 21.94 -10.39 15.29
CA GLU A 11 21.40 -9.53 16.36
C GLU A 11 21.02 -8.14 15.85
N ILE A 12 21.85 -7.53 14.99
CA ILE A 12 21.55 -6.23 14.38
C ILE A 12 20.32 -6.32 13.47
N LEU A 13 20.19 -7.40 12.69
CA LEU A 13 19.02 -7.64 11.84
C LEU A 13 17.74 -7.82 12.68
N LEU A 14 17.83 -8.51 13.81
CA LEU A 14 16.71 -8.70 14.73
C LEU A 14 16.28 -7.38 15.38
N ASP A 15 17.23 -6.56 15.84
CA ASP A 15 16.90 -5.26 16.42
C ASP A 15 16.31 -4.31 15.36
N ALA A 16 16.89 -4.28 14.15
CA ALA A 16 16.35 -3.52 13.03
C ALA A 16 14.92 -3.95 12.68
N GLY A 17 14.63 -5.26 12.68
CA GLY A 17 13.29 -5.79 12.47
C GLY A 17 12.31 -5.37 13.56
N ALA A 18 12.73 -5.44 14.83
CA ALA A 18 11.92 -5.02 15.97
C ALA A 18 11.61 -3.52 15.94
N GLN A 19 12.60 -2.69 15.58
CA GLN A 19 12.43 -1.26 15.38
C GLN A 19 11.47 -0.95 14.22
N LEU A 20 11.59 -1.68 13.10
CA LEU A 20 10.70 -1.54 11.96
C LEU A 20 9.25 -1.90 12.29
N HIS A 21 9.02 -2.90 13.14
CA HIS A 21 7.69 -3.26 13.61
C HIS A 21 7.08 -2.19 14.53
N ARG A 22 7.90 -1.49 15.32
CA ARG A 22 7.47 -0.40 16.21
C ARG A 22 7.28 0.93 15.48
N LEU A 23 7.65 0.98 14.21
CA LEU A 23 7.67 2.20 13.43
C LEU A 23 6.24 2.67 13.16
N LYS A 24 5.92 3.87 13.62
CA LYS A 24 4.59 4.46 13.40
C LYS A 24 4.47 4.90 11.95
N MET A 25 3.43 4.40 11.27
CA MET A 25 3.17 4.74 9.86
C MET A 25 2.65 6.18 9.71
N PHE A 26 1.79 6.60 10.65
CA PHE A 26 1.27 7.95 10.69
C PHE A 26 2.29 8.94 11.31
N PRO A 27 2.47 10.16 10.76
CA PRO A 27 1.90 10.67 9.51
C PRO A 27 2.82 10.50 8.29
N TYR A 28 4.12 10.28 8.47
CA TYR A 28 5.12 10.45 7.40
C TYR A 28 5.01 9.41 6.28
N PHE A 29 4.83 8.12 6.62
CA PHE A 29 4.68 7.06 5.62
C PHE A 29 3.33 7.17 4.90
N ASP A 30 2.32 7.67 5.61
CA ASP A 30 0.98 7.89 5.06
C ASP A 30 1.01 9.03 4.05
N ILE A 31 1.65 10.15 4.37
CA ILE A 31 1.90 11.26 3.45
C ILE A 31 2.65 10.76 2.21
N ALA A 32 3.73 9.97 2.38
CA ALA A 32 4.51 9.48 1.24
C ALA A 32 3.66 8.60 0.29
N HIS A 33 2.85 7.70 0.87
CA HIS A 33 1.90 6.90 0.10
C HIS A 33 0.85 7.77 -0.61
N TYR A 34 0.23 8.71 0.09
CA TYR A 34 -0.78 9.60 -0.50
C TYR A 34 -0.18 10.45 -1.63
N ILE A 35 1.00 11.02 -1.46
CA ILE A 35 1.67 11.80 -2.52
C ILE A 35 1.83 10.94 -3.77
N LEU A 36 2.38 9.73 -3.64
CA LEU A 36 2.61 8.86 -4.80
C LEU A 36 1.31 8.39 -5.46
N MET A 37 0.30 8.00 -4.69
CA MET A 37 -0.99 7.57 -5.24
C MET A 37 -1.71 8.72 -5.96
N ILE A 38 -1.69 9.92 -5.40
CA ILE A 38 -2.37 11.09 -5.99
C ILE A 38 -1.60 11.61 -7.21
N CYS A 39 -0.26 11.56 -7.18
CA CYS A 39 0.55 11.85 -8.34
C CYS A 39 0.26 10.86 -9.48
N GLU A 40 0.05 9.58 -9.18
CA GLU A 40 -0.35 8.58 -10.17
C GLU A 40 -1.72 8.89 -10.79
N VAL A 41 -2.72 9.25 -9.97
CA VAL A 41 -4.05 9.69 -10.49
C VAL A 41 -3.91 10.91 -11.40
N ARG A 42 -3.05 11.86 -11.02
CA ARG A 42 -2.77 13.06 -11.82
C ARG A 42 -2.04 12.72 -13.12
N ASP A 43 -1.09 11.80 -13.09
CA ASP A 43 -0.35 11.33 -14.27
C ASP A 43 -1.28 10.65 -15.27
N ASP A 44 -2.21 9.82 -14.77
CA ASP A 44 -3.21 9.14 -15.60
C ASP A 44 -4.14 10.15 -16.31
N LEU A 45 -4.42 11.31 -15.69
CA LEU A 45 -5.19 12.40 -16.32
C LEU A 45 -4.38 13.18 -17.37
N ALA A 46 -3.06 13.02 -17.38
CA ALA A 46 -2.11 13.64 -18.31
C ALA A 46 -2.39 15.15 -18.52
N THR A 47 -2.52 15.59 -19.78
CA THR A 47 -2.74 17.00 -20.15
C THR A 47 -4.07 17.55 -19.66
N SER A 48 -5.05 16.69 -19.37
CA SER A 48 -6.38 17.10 -18.90
C SER A 48 -6.47 17.32 -17.40
N ALA A 49 -5.43 16.97 -16.62
CA ALA A 49 -5.46 16.98 -15.16
C ALA A 49 -5.83 18.35 -14.56
N GLY A 50 -5.29 19.44 -15.10
CA GLY A 50 -5.58 20.79 -14.63
C GLY A 50 -7.01 21.25 -14.93
N LEU A 51 -7.53 20.89 -16.10
CA LEU A 51 -8.90 21.24 -16.50
C LEU A 51 -9.93 20.39 -15.72
N PHE A 52 -9.67 19.10 -15.62
CA PHE A 52 -10.55 18.14 -14.94
C PHE A 52 -10.67 18.45 -13.44
N SER A 53 -9.56 18.67 -12.74
CA SER A 53 -9.57 18.98 -11.31
C SER A 53 -10.30 20.29 -11.01
N ARG A 54 -10.28 21.29 -11.91
CA ARG A 54 -11.01 22.56 -11.73
C ARG A 54 -12.48 22.46 -12.09
N LYS A 55 -12.82 21.70 -13.12
CA LYS A 55 -14.21 21.53 -13.59
C LYS A 55 -15.00 20.53 -12.74
N HIS A 56 -14.34 19.48 -12.25
CA HIS A 56 -14.94 18.39 -11.48
C HIS A 56 -14.10 18.06 -10.22
N PRO A 57 -13.96 19.00 -9.27
CA PRO A 57 -13.10 18.82 -8.09
C PRO A 57 -13.52 17.64 -7.21
N LEU A 58 -14.82 17.40 -7.05
CA LEU A 58 -15.34 16.28 -6.25
C LEU A 58 -15.03 14.92 -6.88
N SER A 59 -15.11 14.81 -8.21
CA SER A 59 -14.76 13.56 -8.90
C SER A 59 -13.25 13.28 -8.81
N CYS A 60 -12.43 14.32 -8.95
CA CYS A 60 -10.98 14.23 -8.77
C CYS A 60 -10.59 13.83 -7.34
N TRP A 61 -11.22 14.45 -6.33
CA TRP A 61 -11.03 14.09 -4.93
C TRP A 61 -11.44 12.65 -4.66
N LEU A 62 -12.63 12.23 -5.11
CA LEU A 62 -13.12 10.87 -4.89
C LEU A 62 -12.20 9.83 -5.52
N SER A 63 -11.76 10.06 -6.77
CA SER A 63 -10.80 9.21 -7.48
C SER A 63 -9.49 9.07 -6.69
N SER A 64 -8.99 10.19 -6.15
CA SER A 64 -7.79 10.22 -5.32
C SER A 64 -7.96 9.45 -4.01
N MET A 65 -9.11 9.59 -3.33
CA MET A 65 -9.40 8.85 -2.10
C MET A 65 -9.52 7.34 -2.36
N LEU A 66 -10.20 6.95 -3.44
CA LEU A 66 -10.32 5.55 -3.84
C LEU A 66 -8.95 4.90 -4.05
N MET A 67 -8.03 5.60 -4.72
CA MET A 67 -6.66 5.10 -4.91
C MET A 67 -5.83 5.10 -3.61
N CYS A 68 -5.98 6.11 -2.76
CA CYS A 68 -5.26 6.19 -1.48
C CYS A 68 -5.64 5.05 -0.51
N PHE A 69 -6.92 4.66 -0.50
CA PHE A 69 -7.47 3.65 0.39
C PHE A 69 -7.86 2.35 -0.33
N ALA A 70 -7.33 2.13 -1.54
CA ALA A 70 -7.74 1.03 -2.41
C ALA A 70 -7.60 -0.35 -1.75
N ASP A 71 -6.51 -0.53 -0.99
CA ASP A 71 -6.23 -1.73 -0.20
C ASP A 71 -7.35 -2.04 0.80
N SER A 72 -7.88 -1.01 1.45
CA SER A 72 -8.88 -1.16 2.50
C SER A 72 -10.27 -1.40 1.92
N PHE A 73 -10.62 -0.75 0.80
CA PHE A 73 -11.85 -1.07 0.07
C PHE A 73 -11.87 -2.51 -0.40
N LEU A 74 -10.79 -2.96 -1.03
CA LEU A 74 -10.71 -4.32 -1.57
C LEU A 74 -10.72 -5.37 -0.45
N ALA A 75 -9.96 -5.15 0.63
CA ALA A 75 -9.95 -6.06 1.77
C ALA A 75 -11.33 -6.16 2.43
N ASN A 76 -12.02 -5.03 2.63
CA ASN A 76 -13.35 -5.03 3.22
C ASN A 76 -14.37 -5.71 2.32
N PHE A 77 -14.30 -5.47 1.01
CA PHE A 77 -15.14 -6.15 0.03
C PHE A 77 -14.97 -7.68 0.08
N LEU A 78 -13.73 -8.16 0.16
CA LEU A 78 -13.43 -9.60 0.26
C LEU A 78 -13.90 -10.21 1.57
N LEU A 79 -13.86 -9.45 2.67
CA LEU A 79 -14.28 -9.91 4.00
C LEU A 79 -15.78 -9.74 4.27
N GLY A 80 -16.53 -9.12 3.34
CA GLY A 80 -17.94 -8.76 3.55
C GLY A 80 -18.14 -7.66 4.61
N GLU A 81 -17.07 -6.92 4.95
CA GLU A 81 -17.14 -5.76 5.82
C GLU A 81 -17.66 -4.54 5.05
N PRO A 82 -18.24 -3.53 5.73
CA PRO A 82 -18.71 -2.33 5.06
C PRO A 82 -17.55 -1.64 4.30
N VAL A 83 -17.66 -1.57 2.97
CA VAL A 83 -16.66 -0.93 2.10
C VAL A 83 -16.44 0.54 2.43
N ILE A 84 -17.41 1.20 3.07
CA ILE A 84 -17.30 2.59 3.52
C ILE A 84 -16.47 2.75 4.80
N ALA A 85 -16.09 1.66 5.50
CA ALA A 85 -15.36 1.75 6.76
C ALA A 85 -14.03 2.55 6.71
N PRO A 86 -13.27 2.60 5.60
CA PRO A 86 -12.08 3.47 5.52
C PRO A 86 -12.41 4.94 5.79
N PHE A 87 -13.63 5.40 5.44
CA PHE A 87 -14.08 6.77 5.68
C PHE A 87 -14.42 7.08 7.15
N LYS A 88 -14.36 6.10 8.06
CA LYS A 88 -14.53 6.36 9.49
C LYS A 88 -13.27 6.99 10.12
N ARG A 89 -12.11 6.84 9.49
CA ARG A 89 -10.84 7.37 9.97
C ARG A 89 -10.65 8.80 9.47
N HIS A 90 -11.22 9.74 10.21
CA HIS A 90 -11.22 11.17 9.86
C HIS A 90 -9.80 11.72 9.69
N ASP A 91 -8.86 11.33 10.55
CA ASP A 91 -7.47 11.79 10.48
C ASP A 91 -6.80 11.44 9.14
N ASP A 92 -6.98 10.19 8.68
CA ASP A 92 -6.42 9.72 7.40
C ASP A 92 -7.06 10.44 6.21
N ILE A 93 -8.38 10.67 6.25
CA ILE A 93 -9.11 11.34 5.17
C ILE A 93 -8.70 12.81 5.10
N VAL A 94 -8.59 13.49 6.24
CA VAL A 94 -8.14 14.88 6.31
C VAL A 94 -6.71 14.98 5.77
N LEU A 95 -5.82 14.10 6.20
CA LEU A 95 -4.44 14.06 5.72
C LEU A 95 -4.36 13.81 4.21
N ALA A 96 -5.07 12.80 3.70
CA ALA A 96 -5.13 12.50 2.27
C ALA A 96 -5.74 13.66 1.47
N THR A 97 -6.74 14.35 2.01
CA THR A 97 -7.38 15.51 1.37
C THR A 97 -6.45 16.71 1.32
N ILE A 98 -5.67 16.97 2.38
CA ILE A 98 -4.63 18.01 2.38
C ILE A 98 -3.57 17.70 1.31
N VAL A 99 -3.08 16.46 1.27
CA VAL A 99 -2.11 16.04 0.25
C VAL A 99 -2.69 16.18 -1.16
N TRP A 100 -3.96 15.79 -1.36
CA TRP A 100 -4.65 15.96 -2.64
C TRP A 100 -4.71 17.43 -3.06
N TYR A 101 -5.09 18.30 -2.12
CA TYR A 101 -5.16 19.73 -2.39
C TYR A 101 -3.79 20.30 -2.76
N LEU A 102 -2.75 19.92 -2.04
CA LEU A 102 -1.38 20.34 -2.32
C LEU A 102 -0.86 19.81 -3.67
N VAL A 103 -1.17 18.57 -4.03
CA VAL A 103 -0.72 18.00 -5.30
C VAL A 103 -1.43 18.64 -6.49
N PHE A 104 -2.71 19.01 -6.39
CA PHE A 104 -3.45 19.58 -7.54
C PHE A 104 -3.47 21.10 -7.61
N TYR A 105 -3.43 21.80 -6.46
CA TYR A 105 -3.69 23.24 -6.38
C TYR A 105 -2.57 24.05 -5.71
N ALA A 106 -1.44 23.45 -5.31
CA ALA A 106 -0.33 24.22 -4.74
C ALA A 106 0.20 25.28 -5.72
N PRO A 107 0.59 26.48 -5.22
CA PRO A 107 1.15 27.52 -6.07
C PRO A 107 2.42 27.01 -6.78
N PHE A 108 2.59 27.43 -8.04
CA PHE A 108 3.70 27.03 -8.92
C PHE A 108 3.85 25.53 -9.20
N ASP A 109 2.87 24.72 -8.79
CA ASP A 109 2.90 23.28 -8.92
C ASP A 109 4.06 22.62 -8.16
N GLY A 110 4.49 23.25 -7.05
CA GLY A 110 5.72 22.92 -6.35
C GLY A 110 5.77 21.49 -5.81
N ILE A 111 4.72 21.03 -5.14
CA ILE A 111 4.69 19.70 -4.51
C ILE A 111 4.72 18.58 -5.55
N TYR A 112 3.97 18.73 -6.65
CA TYR A 112 3.98 17.75 -7.74
C TYR A 112 5.33 17.73 -8.46
N LYS A 113 5.93 18.90 -8.74
CA LYS A 113 7.27 18.93 -9.34
C LYS A 113 8.33 18.33 -8.43
N LEU A 114 8.26 18.61 -7.13
CA LEU A 114 9.18 18.10 -6.13
C LEU A 114 9.09 16.57 -6.01
N SER A 115 7.88 16.01 -6.00
CA SER A 115 7.68 14.55 -5.92
C SER A 115 8.16 13.80 -7.17
N LYS A 116 8.35 14.50 -8.30
CA LYS A 116 8.92 13.96 -9.55
C LYS A 116 10.43 13.98 -9.59
N VAL A 117 11.10 14.76 -8.74
CA VAL A 117 12.56 14.81 -8.67
C VAL A 117 13.07 13.45 -8.19
N LEU A 118 13.96 12.81 -8.97
CA LEU A 118 14.40 11.42 -8.76
C LEU A 118 14.80 11.06 -7.32
N PRO A 119 15.69 11.80 -6.62
CA PRO A 119 16.05 11.47 -5.24
C PRO A 119 14.85 11.50 -4.29
N ILE A 120 13.94 12.45 -4.47
CA ILE A 120 12.75 12.59 -3.63
C ILE A 120 11.77 11.47 -3.93
N LYS A 121 11.53 11.19 -5.22
CA LYS A 121 10.71 10.07 -5.67
C LYS A 121 11.23 8.76 -5.11
N CYS A 122 12.55 8.55 -5.09
CA CYS A 122 13.19 7.37 -4.51
C CYS A 122 12.85 7.22 -3.03
N VAL A 123 13.06 8.27 -2.22
CA VAL A 123 12.72 8.26 -0.79
C VAL A 123 11.24 7.97 -0.57
N LEU A 124 10.35 8.65 -1.30
CA LEU A 124 8.90 8.42 -1.22
C LEU A 124 8.53 6.98 -1.58
N SER A 125 9.23 6.38 -2.54
CA SER A 125 8.97 5.01 -3.00
C SER A 125 9.39 4.00 -1.93
N VAL A 126 10.56 4.18 -1.31
CA VAL A 126 11.01 3.35 -0.18
C VAL A 126 10.01 3.43 0.98
N MET A 127 9.58 4.64 1.36
CA MET A 127 8.57 4.82 2.40
C MET A 127 7.24 4.13 2.04
N LYS A 128 6.80 4.24 0.78
CA LYS A 128 5.59 3.56 0.32
C LYS A 128 5.70 2.03 0.42
N GLU A 129 6.85 1.46 0.06
CA GLU A 129 7.07 0.01 0.16
C GLU A 129 7.13 -0.48 1.61
N VAL A 130 7.74 0.28 2.53
CA VAL A 130 7.67 0.00 3.97
C VAL A 130 6.21 -0.02 4.47
N LYS A 131 5.40 0.95 4.04
CA LYS A 131 3.96 0.97 4.36
C LYS A 131 3.22 -0.20 3.72
N ARG A 132 3.58 -0.60 2.50
CA ARG A 132 2.97 -1.76 1.81
C ARG A 132 3.21 -3.04 2.59
N ALA A 133 4.45 -3.29 3.02
CA ALA A 133 4.79 -4.43 3.86
C ALA A 133 3.94 -4.46 5.15
N HIS A 134 3.81 -3.31 5.80
CA HIS A 134 2.95 -3.19 6.99
C HIS A 134 1.46 -3.50 6.69
N LYS A 135 0.93 -3.00 5.56
CA LYS A 135 -0.46 -3.29 5.13
C LYS A 135 -0.70 -4.78 4.89
N VAL A 136 0.24 -5.48 4.24
CA VAL A 136 0.16 -6.93 3.99
C VAL A 136 0.14 -7.68 5.32
N THR A 137 1.08 -7.40 6.22
CA THR A 137 1.12 -8.05 7.54
C THR A 137 -0.14 -7.80 8.37
N HIS A 138 -0.66 -6.57 8.35
CA HIS A 138 -1.93 -6.26 9.01
C HIS A 138 -3.12 -6.95 8.34
N GLY A 139 -3.13 -7.10 7.01
CA GLY A 139 -4.17 -7.81 6.27
C GLY A 139 -4.24 -9.29 6.64
N VAL A 140 -3.10 -9.99 6.59
CA VAL A 140 -2.99 -11.39 7.00
C VAL A 140 -3.40 -11.55 8.46
N SER A 141 -2.91 -10.68 9.35
CA SER A 141 -3.23 -10.75 10.78
C SER A 141 -4.71 -10.50 11.07
N HIS A 142 -5.36 -9.61 10.32
CA HIS A 142 -6.80 -9.34 10.45
C HIS A 142 -7.62 -10.55 9.97
N ALA A 143 -7.30 -11.07 8.78
CA ALA A 143 -7.96 -12.26 8.25
C ALA A 143 -7.75 -13.50 9.11
N ALA A 144 -6.58 -13.68 9.72
CA ALA A 144 -6.30 -14.80 10.62
C ALA A 144 -7.10 -14.73 11.92
N LYS A 145 -7.45 -13.52 12.39
CA LYS A 145 -8.33 -13.35 13.55
C LYS A 145 -9.78 -13.74 13.24
N LEU A 146 -10.27 -13.39 12.04
CA LEU A 146 -11.64 -13.71 11.62
C LEU A 146 -11.79 -15.17 11.18
N TYR A 147 -10.80 -15.69 10.44
CA TYR A 147 -10.79 -17.01 9.83
C TYR A 147 -9.46 -17.73 10.11
N PRO A 148 -9.22 -18.20 11.35
CA PRO A 148 -7.95 -18.81 11.74
C PRO A 148 -7.60 -20.06 10.92
N SER A 149 -8.59 -20.90 10.61
CA SER A 149 -8.38 -22.15 9.86
C SER A 149 -8.32 -21.98 8.34
N SER A 150 -8.60 -20.78 7.81
CA SER A 150 -8.73 -20.53 6.37
C SER A 150 -7.52 -19.79 5.79
N TYR A 151 -6.45 -20.54 5.52
CA TYR A 151 -5.19 -20.01 4.95
C TYR A 151 -5.38 -19.25 3.64
N ILE A 152 -6.22 -19.76 2.74
CA ILE A 152 -6.47 -19.12 1.44
C ILE A 152 -7.05 -17.71 1.64
N VAL A 153 -7.98 -17.54 2.58
CA VAL A 153 -8.58 -16.24 2.90
C VAL A 153 -7.53 -15.29 3.46
N GLN A 154 -6.64 -15.77 4.33
CA GLN A 154 -5.54 -14.97 4.88
C GLN A 154 -4.59 -14.47 3.78
N ILE A 155 -4.21 -15.36 2.85
CA ILE A 155 -3.33 -15.04 1.72
C ILE A 155 -3.99 -14.03 0.79
N LEU A 156 -5.26 -14.23 0.43
CA LEU A 156 -6.00 -13.35 -0.47
C LEU A 156 -6.17 -11.95 0.13
N VAL A 157 -6.54 -11.84 1.41
CA VAL A 157 -6.72 -10.55 2.09
C VAL A 157 -5.39 -9.82 2.29
N GLY A 158 -4.32 -10.55 2.62
CA GLY A 158 -2.96 -10.00 2.67
C GLY A 158 -2.52 -9.41 1.33
N THR A 159 -2.70 -10.19 0.26
CA THR A 159 -2.36 -9.79 -1.11
C THR A 159 -3.21 -8.60 -1.56
N ALA A 160 -4.51 -8.61 -1.25
CA ALA A 160 -5.43 -7.51 -1.52
C ALA A 160 -5.02 -6.22 -0.80
N LYS A 161 -4.51 -6.30 0.43
CA LYS A 161 -4.00 -5.12 1.13
C LYS A 161 -2.67 -4.59 0.57
N GLY A 162 -1.84 -5.45 -0.01
CA GLY A 162 -0.58 -5.05 -0.63
C GLY A 162 -0.70 -4.54 -2.05
N ALA A 163 -1.61 -5.11 -2.84
CA ALA A 163 -1.74 -4.88 -4.28
C ALA A 163 -3.14 -4.41 -4.72
N GLY A 164 -4.03 -4.05 -3.79
CA GLY A 164 -5.41 -3.67 -4.11
C GLY A 164 -5.53 -2.42 -4.97
N SER A 165 -4.49 -1.56 -5.00
CA SER A 165 -4.47 -0.35 -5.82
C SER A 165 -4.61 -0.63 -7.32
N GLY A 166 -4.02 -1.70 -7.86
CA GLY A 166 -4.12 -1.93 -9.31
C GLY A 166 -5.44 -2.55 -9.75
N ILE A 167 -6.14 -3.29 -8.88
CA ILE A 167 -7.51 -3.75 -9.15
C ILE A 167 -8.47 -2.56 -9.09
N LEU A 168 -8.37 -1.72 -8.06
CA LEU A 168 -9.23 -0.55 -7.91
C LEU A 168 -8.93 0.55 -8.93
N LYS A 169 -7.74 0.55 -9.54
CA LYS A 169 -7.38 1.45 -10.63
C LYS A 169 -8.35 1.32 -11.82
N THR A 170 -8.73 0.10 -12.20
CA THR A 170 -9.70 -0.12 -13.29
C THR A 170 -11.08 0.46 -12.94
N VAL A 171 -11.50 0.34 -11.68
CA VAL A 171 -12.78 0.91 -11.20
C VAL A 171 -12.72 2.44 -11.16
N GLU A 172 -11.62 3.01 -10.68
CA GLU A 172 -11.40 4.44 -10.61
C GLU A 172 -11.34 5.08 -12.02
N GLN A 173 -10.73 4.41 -12.98
CA GLN A 173 -10.73 4.80 -14.39
C GLN A 173 -12.16 4.88 -14.95
N LEU A 174 -12.99 3.89 -14.64
CA LEU A 174 -14.40 3.88 -15.02
C LEU A 174 -15.19 5.06 -14.41
N ILE A 175 -14.92 5.41 -13.15
CA ILE A 175 -15.55 6.58 -12.47
C ILE A 175 -15.17 7.89 -13.17
N ARG A 176 -13.96 8.00 -13.70
CA ARG A 176 -13.51 9.16 -14.49
C ARG A 176 -14.03 9.15 -15.93
N GLY A 177 -14.70 8.09 -16.37
CA GLY A 177 -15.18 7.92 -17.74
C GLY A 177 -14.06 7.67 -18.75
N VAL A 178 -12.89 7.24 -18.28
CA VAL A 178 -11.69 7.01 -19.08
C VAL A 178 -11.33 5.53 -18.96
N TRP A 179 -11.23 4.80 -20.07
CA TRP A 179 -10.86 3.38 -20.05
C TRP A 179 -9.49 3.18 -20.68
N LEU A 180 -8.45 2.90 -19.88
CA LEU A 180 -7.11 2.52 -20.37
C LEU A 180 -6.85 1.05 -20.03
N PRO A 181 -7.22 0.09 -20.91
CA PRO A 181 -7.18 -1.34 -20.63
C PRO A 181 -5.76 -1.93 -20.55
N ASN A 182 -4.72 -1.14 -20.85
CA ASN A 182 -3.35 -1.62 -20.98
C ASN A 182 -2.68 -1.99 -19.64
N HIS A 183 -3.32 -1.70 -18.49
CA HIS A 183 -2.76 -1.93 -17.15
C HIS A 183 -3.70 -2.71 -16.22
N ASN A 184 -4.26 -3.84 -16.68
CA ASN A 184 -5.02 -4.73 -15.79
C ASN A 184 -4.06 -5.62 -14.99
N GLU A 185 -3.89 -5.35 -13.69
CA GLU A 185 -3.07 -6.19 -12.79
C GLU A 185 -3.60 -7.62 -12.66
N ALA A 186 -4.91 -7.83 -12.83
CA ALA A 186 -5.51 -9.17 -12.83
C ALA A 186 -5.07 -10.01 -14.05
N LEU A 187 -4.76 -9.37 -15.18
CA LEU A 187 -4.36 -10.04 -16.42
C LEU A 187 -2.83 -10.18 -16.53
N ARG A 188 -2.08 -9.19 -16.05
CA ARG A 188 -0.61 -9.22 -15.97
C ARG A 188 -0.16 -8.75 -14.58
N PRO A 189 0.03 -9.66 -13.61
CA PRO A 189 0.41 -9.28 -12.26
C PRO A 189 1.80 -8.62 -12.28
N SER A 190 1.87 -7.43 -11.69
CA SER A 190 3.12 -6.69 -11.53
C SER A 190 4.06 -7.42 -10.58
N PHE A 191 5.36 -7.08 -10.61
CA PHE A 191 6.32 -7.63 -9.66
C PHE A 191 5.86 -7.40 -8.20
N ALA A 192 5.26 -6.23 -7.92
CA ALA A 192 4.72 -5.90 -6.62
C ALA A 192 3.57 -6.83 -6.20
N THR A 193 2.65 -7.18 -7.10
CA THR A 193 1.56 -8.13 -6.80
C THR A 193 2.10 -9.51 -6.46
N LYS A 194 3.12 -9.98 -7.20
CA LYS A 194 3.77 -11.27 -6.95
C LYS A 194 4.52 -11.28 -5.61
N ALA A 195 5.28 -10.22 -5.31
CA ALA A 195 5.96 -10.06 -4.03
C ALA A 195 4.95 -10.06 -2.87
N CYS A 196 3.84 -9.32 -2.99
CA CYS A 196 2.77 -9.31 -1.98
C CYS A 196 2.13 -10.69 -1.77
N LEU A 197 1.96 -11.48 -2.84
CA LEU A 197 1.43 -12.83 -2.76
C LEU A 197 2.38 -13.75 -1.99
N VAL A 198 3.66 -13.74 -2.34
CA VAL A 198 4.70 -14.54 -1.64
C VAL A 198 4.80 -14.12 -0.17
N ALA A 199 4.86 -12.82 0.11
CA ALA A 199 4.88 -12.29 1.47
C ALA A 199 3.64 -12.72 2.27
N SER A 200 2.46 -12.71 1.66
CA SER A 200 1.21 -13.15 2.31
C SER A 200 1.20 -14.65 2.62
N ILE A 201 1.76 -15.48 1.73
CA ILE A 201 1.92 -16.92 1.96
C ILE A 201 2.84 -17.17 3.15
N VAL A 202 4.02 -16.54 3.18
CA VAL A 202 4.98 -16.69 4.27
C VAL A 202 4.38 -16.25 5.60
N LEU A 203 3.70 -15.11 5.64
CA LEU A 203 3.08 -14.58 6.86
C LEU A 203 1.89 -15.43 7.34
N SER A 204 1.09 -16.01 6.43
CA SER A 204 -0.01 -16.91 6.81
C SER A 204 0.54 -18.23 7.37
N LEU A 205 1.64 -18.75 6.83
CA LEU A 205 2.30 -19.95 7.36
C LEU A 205 2.94 -19.70 8.72
N GLU A 206 3.59 -18.54 8.92
CA GLU A 206 4.15 -18.12 10.21
C GLU A 206 3.06 -18.08 11.29
N LYS A 207 1.90 -17.46 11.00
CA LYS A 207 0.83 -17.26 11.98
C LYS A 207 0.20 -18.54 12.51
N ASN A 208 0.31 -19.64 11.77
CA ASN A 208 -0.38 -20.88 12.11
C ASN A 208 0.54 -21.96 12.69
N SER A 209 1.84 -21.71 12.88
CA SER A 209 2.81 -22.58 13.59
C SER A 209 2.94 -24.05 13.11
N VAL A 210 2.23 -24.52 12.07
CA VAL A 210 2.24 -25.95 11.68
C VAL A 210 3.48 -26.36 10.85
N TYR A 211 4.14 -25.45 10.12
CA TYR A 211 5.22 -25.84 9.19
C TYR A 211 6.52 -25.04 9.25
N ILE A 212 6.56 -23.86 9.89
CA ILE A 212 7.76 -23.03 9.95
C ILE A 212 8.10 -22.74 11.42
N THR A 213 8.94 -23.59 12.00
CA THR A 213 9.73 -23.26 13.20
C THR A 213 11.02 -22.57 12.77
N ALA A 214 10.95 -21.65 11.81
CA ALA A 214 12.09 -20.79 11.54
C ALA A 214 12.14 -19.74 12.65
N PRO A 215 13.31 -19.48 13.25
CA PRO A 215 13.47 -18.35 14.15
C PRO A 215 13.05 -17.08 13.39
N HIS A 216 12.70 -16.03 14.14
CA HIS A 216 12.27 -14.73 13.62
C HIS A 216 13.21 -14.10 12.56
N ASP A 217 14.29 -14.74 12.14
CA ASP A 217 15.33 -14.25 11.23
C ASP A 217 14.98 -14.31 9.73
N ILE A 218 14.27 -15.33 9.24
CA ILE A 218 14.03 -15.49 7.78
C ILE A 218 12.76 -14.73 7.33
N VAL A 219 11.81 -14.52 8.23
CA VAL A 219 10.52 -13.88 7.92
C VAL A 219 10.64 -12.35 7.78
N TYR A 220 11.63 -11.72 8.43
CA TYR A 220 11.84 -10.27 8.28
C TYR A 220 12.53 -9.89 6.97
N LEU A 221 13.35 -10.78 6.39
CA LEU A 221 14.03 -10.52 5.11
C LEU A 221 13.04 -10.60 3.92
N VAL A 222 12.03 -11.46 4.01
CA VAL A 222 10.90 -11.53 3.06
C VAL A 222 9.90 -10.36 3.23
N ARG A 223 9.93 -9.65 4.37
CA ARG A 223 9.04 -8.50 4.63
C ARG A 223 9.47 -7.22 3.87
N ILE A 224 10.68 -7.18 3.30
CA ILE A 224 11.27 -6.00 2.65
C ILE A 224 11.58 -6.25 1.15
N SER A 225 11.48 -7.48 0.65
CA SER A 225 11.78 -7.86 -0.74
C SER A 225 10.56 -7.92 -1.67
#